data_AF-A0AAU8X7L4-F1
#
_entry.id   AF-A0AAU8X7L4-F1
#
_cell.length_a   1.000
_cell.length_b   1.000
_cell.length_c   1.000
_cell.angle_alpha   90.00
_cell.angle_beta   90.00
_cell.angle_gamma   90.00
#
_symmetry.space_group_name_H-M   'P 1'
#
loop_
_entity.id
_entity.type
_entity.pdbx_description
1 polymer ?
#
loop_
_entity_poly.entity_id
_entity_poly.type
_entity_poly.pdbx_seq_one_letter_code
_entity_poly.pdbx_strand_id
1 'polypeptide(L)'
;MRSMDWLFDNAAWVRRALNAWPPFWGAGIKIEALSDDFRYCRVTLKSRWWNKNANRTQFGGSMFAMTDPIYPLMLMGYFKNRYYVWDKAGSINYIKPGKGKLVAEFNLTDGKLAEIAAATEGGNKHFPEFEVTVQDKGGELVAQVKRTLYVRAKPEHRGG
;
A
#
# COMPACT_ATOMS: atom_id res chain seq x y z
N MET A 1 8.07 24.40 -2.44
CA MET A 1 7.02 23.39 -2.74
C MET A 1 6.13 23.32 -1.51
N ARG A 2 4.86 23.78 -1.60
CA ARG A 2 3.94 23.82 -0.44
C ARG A 2 3.78 22.40 0.11
N SER A 3 3.96 22.21 1.42
CA SER A 3 3.82 20.87 2.00
C SER A 3 2.38 20.39 1.81
N MET A 4 2.26 19.16 1.35
CA MET A 4 0.98 18.47 1.12
C MET A 4 0.50 17.80 2.41
N ASP A 5 0.98 18.27 3.57
CA ASP A 5 0.79 17.61 4.87
C ASP A 5 -0.69 17.50 5.24
N TRP A 6 -1.47 18.51 4.86
CA TRP A 6 -2.93 18.53 5.02
C TRP A 6 -3.63 17.33 4.38
N LEU A 7 -3.07 16.76 3.30
CA LEU A 7 -3.66 15.58 2.66
C LEU A 7 -3.68 14.39 3.61
N PHE A 8 -2.67 14.26 4.46
CA PHE A 8 -2.51 13.13 5.37
C PHE A 8 -3.01 13.40 6.78
N ASP A 9 -3.60 14.56 7.06
CA ASP A 9 -4.17 14.88 8.38
C ASP A 9 -5.50 14.17 8.64
N ASN A 10 -6.14 13.65 7.59
CA ASN A 10 -7.42 12.97 7.70
C ASN A 10 -7.47 11.73 6.80
N ALA A 11 -7.39 10.54 7.43
CA ALA A 11 -7.45 9.26 6.75
C ALA A 11 -8.73 9.07 5.92
N ALA A 12 -9.87 9.62 6.36
CA ALA A 12 -11.12 9.53 5.61
C ALA A 12 -11.07 10.31 4.29
N TRP A 13 -10.41 11.47 4.26
CA TRP A 13 -10.17 12.23 3.03
C TRP A 13 -9.23 11.49 2.09
N VAL A 14 -8.11 10.97 2.59
CA VAL A 14 -7.17 10.14 1.79
C VAL A 14 -7.90 8.95 1.17
N ARG A 15 -8.69 8.23 1.97
CA ARG A 15 -9.49 7.08 1.52
C ARG A 15 -10.46 7.48 0.41
N ARG A 16 -11.16 8.62 0.54
CA ARG A 16 -12.10 9.11 -0.48
C ARG A 16 -11.36 9.49 -1.76
N ALA A 17 -10.24 10.20 -1.66
CA ALA A 17 -9.44 10.61 -2.81
C ALA A 17 -8.91 9.40 -3.60
N LEU A 18 -8.33 8.40 -2.92
CA LEU A 18 -7.83 7.18 -3.56
C LEU A 18 -8.96 6.35 -4.19
N ASN A 19 -10.11 6.26 -3.54
CA ASN A 19 -11.27 5.56 -4.10
C ASN A 19 -11.88 6.28 -5.32
N ALA A 20 -11.65 7.59 -5.45
CA ALA A 20 -12.06 8.38 -6.62
C ALA A 20 -10.97 8.46 -7.70
N TRP A 21 -9.74 8.05 -7.40
CA TRP A 21 -8.62 8.12 -8.33
C TRP A 21 -8.84 7.16 -9.51
N PRO A 22 -8.76 7.62 -10.78
CA PRO A 22 -9.12 6.81 -11.94
C PRO A 22 -8.41 5.45 -12.06
N PRO A 23 -7.10 5.31 -11.75
CA PRO A 23 -6.44 4.00 -11.74
C PRO A 23 -7.08 2.99 -10.80
N PHE A 24 -7.43 3.41 -9.57
CA PHE A 24 -8.09 2.55 -8.60
C PHE A 24 -9.50 2.19 -9.03
N TRP A 25 -10.27 3.21 -9.43
CA TRP A 25 -11.64 3.02 -9.88
C TRP A 25 -11.74 2.10 -11.11
N GLY A 26 -10.89 2.32 -12.11
CA GLY A 26 -10.82 1.54 -13.34
C GLY A 26 -10.44 0.09 -13.10
N ALA A 27 -9.41 -0.14 -12.27
CA ALA A 27 -9.00 -1.48 -11.85
C ALA A 27 -9.96 -2.14 -10.85
N GLY A 28 -10.98 -1.43 -10.36
CA GLY A 28 -11.94 -1.96 -9.37
C GLY A 28 -11.36 -2.11 -7.97
N ILE A 29 -10.26 -1.43 -7.67
CA ILE A 29 -9.61 -1.37 -6.36
C ILE A 29 -10.42 -0.43 -5.46
N LYS A 30 -10.66 -0.84 -4.22
CA LYS A 30 -11.36 -0.03 -3.22
C LYS A 30 -10.70 -0.20 -1.86
N ILE A 31 -10.32 0.91 -1.23
CA ILE A 31 -9.94 0.97 0.18
C ILE A 31 -11.23 0.95 1.01
N GLU A 32 -11.46 -0.14 1.75
CA GLU A 32 -12.62 -0.30 2.62
C GLU A 32 -12.41 0.41 3.95
N ALA A 33 -11.23 0.22 4.56
CA ALA A 33 -10.83 0.82 5.82
C ALA A 33 -9.40 1.36 5.73
N LEU A 34 -9.17 2.49 6.39
CA LEU A 34 -7.87 3.09 6.65
C LEU A 34 -7.97 3.69 8.04
N SER A 35 -7.09 3.29 8.97
CA SER A 35 -7.08 3.82 10.32
C SER A 35 -6.55 5.25 10.36
N ASP A 36 -6.97 6.04 11.35
CA ASP A 36 -6.59 7.46 11.48
C ASP A 36 -5.10 7.66 11.74
N ASP A 37 -4.43 6.67 12.34
CA ASP A 37 -2.99 6.61 12.55
C ASP A 37 -2.21 6.04 11.36
N PHE A 38 -2.90 5.68 10.27
CA PHE A 38 -2.34 5.07 9.07
C PHE A 38 -1.62 3.74 9.30
N ARG A 39 -1.85 3.06 10.44
CA ARG A 39 -1.20 1.79 10.77
C ARG A 39 -1.92 0.56 10.23
N TYR A 40 -3.21 0.70 9.88
CA TYR A 40 -4.01 -0.36 9.27
C TYR A 40 -4.71 0.11 8.00
N CYS A 41 -4.70 -0.73 6.97
CA CYS A 41 -5.47 -0.52 5.75
C CYS A 41 -6.06 -1.83 5.24
N ARG A 42 -7.31 -1.79 4.80
CA ARG A 42 -8.00 -2.92 4.16
C ARG A 42 -8.40 -2.54 2.75
N VAL A 43 -7.89 -3.28 1.77
CA VAL A 43 -8.11 -3.03 0.35
C VAL A 43 -8.80 -4.22 -0.27
N THR A 44 -9.70 -3.95 -1.20
CA THR A 44 -10.43 -4.98 -1.92
C THR A 44 -10.39 -4.76 -3.41
N LEU A 45 -10.33 -5.86 -4.15
CA LEU A 45 -10.43 -5.87 -5.60
C LEU A 45 -11.78 -6.46 -5.99
N LYS A 46 -12.66 -5.61 -6.53
CA LYS A 46 -13.99 -6.03 -6.98
C LYS A 46 -13.87 -6.82 -8.29
N SER A 47 -14.63 -7.91 -8.40
CA SER A 47 -14.78 -8.60 -9.68
C SER A 47 -15.73 -7.81 -10.57
N ARG A 48 -15.20 -7.13 -11.58
CA ARG A 48 -15.97 -6.54 -12.67
C ARG A 48 -15.74 -7.36 -13.93
N TRP A 49 -16.71 -7.37 -14.84
CA TRP A 49 -16.61 -8.19 -16.05
C TRP A 49 -15.42 -7.79 -16.95
N TRP A 50 -15.01 -6.51 -16.94
CA TRP A 50 -13.85 -5.99 -17.67
C TRP A 50 -12.51 -6.14 -16.93
N ASN A 51 -12.52 -6.60 -15.67
CA ASN A 51 -11.30 -6.83 -14.87
C ASN A 51 -10.89 -8.30 -14.89
N LYS A 52 -11.49 -9.09 -15.79
CA LYS A 52 -11.21 -10.51 -15.96
C LYS A 52 -10.09 -10.70 -16.99
N ASN A 53 -9.15 -11.59 -16.70
CA ASN A 53 -8.14 -12.06 -17.64
C ASN A 53 -8.74 -13.06 -18.66
N ALA A 54 -7.91 -13.53 -19.60
CA ALA A 54 -8.29 -14.51 -20.62
C ALA A 54 -8.91 -15.79 -20.01
N ASN A 55 -8.51 -16.16 -18.79
CA ASN A 55 -9.01 -17.31 -18.05
C ASN A 55 -10.27 -17.01 -17.22
N ARG A 56 -10.94 -15.86 -17.45
CA ARG A 56 -12.15 -15.39 -16.76
C ARG A 56 -11.99 -15.21 -15.24
N THR A 57 -10.76 -15.04 -14.77
CA THR A 57 -10.41 -14.77 -13.35
C THR A 57 -9.84 -13.36 -13.21
N GLN A 58 -9.63 -12.86 -11.99
CA GLN A 58 -9.08 -11.51 -11.76
C GLN A 58 -7.76 -11.32 -12.52
N PHE A 59 -7.60 -10.17 -13.18
CA PHE A 59 -6.35 -9.81 -13.85
C PHE A 59 -5.20 -9.72 -12.84
N GLY A 60 -4.10 -10.43 -13.11
CA GLY A 60 -2.94 -10.47 -12.23
C GLY A 60 -2.34 -9.09 -11.97
N GLY A 61 -2.26 -8.25 -13.00
CA GLY A 61 -1.78 -6.88 -12.85
C GLY A 61 -2.66 -6.03 -11.91
N SER A 62 -3.97 -6.29 -11.83
CA SER A 62 -4.85 -5.63 -10.87
C SER A 62 -4.61 -6.11 -9.42
N MET A 63 -4.31 -7.40 -9.23
CA MET A 63 -3.90 -7.94 -7.93
C MET A 63 -2.55 -7.38 -7.47
N PHE A 64 -1.64 -7.11 -8.41
CA PHE A 64 -0.39 -6.45 -8.07
C PHE A 64 -0.62 -4.97 -7.74
N ALA A 65 -1.35 -4.25 -8.60
CA ALA A 65 -1.63 -2.82 -8.45
C ALA A 65 -2.39 -2.46 -7.16
N MET A 66 -3.26 -3.34 -6.66
CA MET A 66 -4.00 -3.07 -5.40
C MET A 66 -3.10 -2.98 -4.16
N THR A 67 -1.86 -3.43 -4.24
CA THR A 67 -0.90 -3.42 -3.12
C THR A 67 0.12 -2.29 -3.21
N ASP A 68 0.32 -1.75 -4.40
CA ASP A 68 1.46 -0.88 -4.74
C ASP A 68 1.49 0.44 -3.95
N PRO A 69 0.44 1.28 -3.95
CA PRO A 69 0.52 2.56 -3.27
C PRO A 69 0.24 2.46 -1.76
N ILE A 70 -0.08 1.28 -1.22
CA ILE A 70 -0.66 1.19 0.13
C ILE A 70 0.38 1.41 1.23
N TYR A 71 1.47 0.63 1.25
CA TYR A 71 2.53 0.85 2.25
C TYR A 71 3.21 2.22 2.10
N PRO A 72 3.53 2.71 0.88
CA PRO A 72 4.00 4.09 0.71
C PRO A 72 3.05 5.13 1.31
N LEU A 73 1.76 5.01 1.03
CA LEU A 73 0.73 5.89 1.58
C LEU A 73 0.66 5.84 3.10
N MET A 74 0.67 4.64 3.68
CA MET A 74 0.62 4.46 5.12
C MET A 74 1.84 5.08 5.81
N LEU A 75 3.05 4.88 5.26
CA LEU A 75 4.27 5.51 5.80
C LEU A 75 4.28 7.04 5.61
N MET A 76 3.80 7.55 4.47
CA MET A 76 3.62 8.99 4.27
C MET A 76 2.61 9.57 5.26
N GLY A 77 1.54 8.83 5.56
CA GLY A 77 0.54 9.23 6.54
C GLY A 77 1.04 9.20 7.99
N TYR A 78 1.84 8.20 8.34
CA TYR A 78 2.42 8.03 9.67
C TYR A 78 3.56 9.03 9.93
N PHE A 79 4.53 9.11 9.03
CA PHE A 79 5.70 9.99 9.18
C PHE A 79 5.46 11.43 8.70
N LYS A 80 4.31 11.69 8.06
CA LYS A 80 3.93 13.00 7.51
C LYS A 80 5.02 13.52 6.55
N ASN A 81 5.33 14.81 6.62
CA ASN A 81 6.29 15.45 5.72
C ASN A 81 7.73 14.95 5.89
N ARG A 82 8.05 14.14 6.91
CA ARG A 82 9.44 13.95 7.33
C ARG A 82 10.28 13.10 6.38
N TYR A 83 9.64 12.30 5.54
CA TYR A 83 10.30 11.29 4.72
C TYR A 83 9.94 11.40 3.25
N TYR A 84 10.89 11.01 2.39
CA TYR A 84 10.61 10.52 1.05
C TYR A 84 10.32 9.03 1.13
N VAL A 85 9.19 8.62 0.58
CA VAL A 85 8.76 7.22 0.53
C VAL A 85 8.32 6.88 -0.88
N TRP A 86 8.89 5.82 -1.45
CA TRP A 86 8.59 5.36 -2.80
C TRP A 86 8.58 3.83 -2.83
N ASP A 87 7.76 3.22 -3.68
CA ASP A 87 7.97 1.81 -4.03
C ASP A 87 9.27 1.71 -4.86
N LYS A 88 10.11 0.74 -4.52
CA LYS A 88 11.38 0.47 -5.22
C LYS A 88 11.29 -0.81 -6.04
N ALA A 89 10.67 -1.83 -5.48
CA ALA A 89 10.52 -3.14 -6.10
C ALA A 89 9.33 -3.88 -5.50
N GLY A 90 8.68 -4.68 -6.31
CA GLY A 90 7.68 -5.62 -5.84
C GLY A 90 7.77 -6.94 -6.58
N SER A 91 7.45 -8.02 -5.88
CA SER A 91 7.27 -9.34 -6.47
C SER A 91 5.94 -9.92 -6.01
N ILE A 92 5.32 -10.71 -6.89
CA ILE A 92 4.05 -11.37 -6.61
C ILE A 92 4.15 -12.84 -6.98
N ASN A 93 3.77 -13.70 -6.05
CA ASN A 93 3.60 -15.11 -6.24
C ASN A 93 2.10 -15.42 -6.34
N TYR A 94 1.64 -15.86 -7.52
CA TYR A 94 0.25 -16.26 -7.75
C TYR A 94 0.07 -17.72 -7.39
N ILE A 95 -0.71 -17.99 -6.35
CA ILE A 95 -0.85 -19.32 -5.75
C ILE A 95 -2.12 -19.99 -6.27
N LYS A 96 -3.23 -19.24 -6.37
CA LYS A 96 -4.50 -19.72 -6.91
C LYS A 96 -5.12 -18.69 -7.86
N PRO A 97 -6.04 -19.10 -8.75
CA PRO A 97 -6.80 -18.17 -9.57
C PRO A 97 -7.73 -17.32 -8.71
N GLY A 98 -7.61 -15.99 -8.78
CA GLY A 98 -8.47 -15.07 -8.04
C GLY A 98 -9.89 -15.03 -8.59
N LYS A 99 -10.85 -15.63 -7.89
CA LYS A 99 -12.28 -15.60 -8.24
C LYS A 99 -13.06 -14.68 -7.30
N GLY A 100 -13.97 -13.89 -7.86
CA GLY A 100 -14.82 -13.00 -7.07
C GLY A 100 -14.04 -11.85 -6.41
N LYS A 101 -14.47 -11.44 -5.22
CA LYS A 101 -13.89 -10.34 -4.46
C LYS A 101 -12.62 -10.83 -3.78
N LEU A 102 -11.52 -10.11 -3.95
CA LEU A 102 -10.27 -10.34 -3.24
C LEU A 102 -10.05 -9.26 -2.18
N VAL A 103 -9.32 -9.61 -1.13
CA VAL A 103 -9.02 -8.77 0.02
C VAL A 103 -7.52 -8.82 0.32
N ALA A 104 -6.94 -7.68 0.66
CA ALA A 104 -5.60 -7.58 1.22
C ALA A 104 -5.64 -6.64 2.43
N GLU A 105 -4.95 -7.04 3.50
CA GLU A 105 -4.83 -6.27 4.73
C GLU A 105 -3.38 -5.90 4.99
N PHE A 106 -3.17 -4.66 5.39
CA PHE A 106 -1.85 -4.04 5.55
C PHE A 106 -1.73 -3.55 6.98
N ASN A 107 -0.62 -3.87 7.61
CA ASN A 107 -0.34 -3.50 9.00
C ASN A 107 1.08 -2.93 9.11
N LEU A 108 1.21 -1.76 9.73
CA LEU A 108 2.49 -1.21 10.16
C LEU A 108 2.67 -1.45 11.65
N THR A 109 3.55 -2.38 11.99
CA THR A 109 3.88 -2.68 13.39
C THR A 109 4.80 -1.62 13.97
N ASP A 110 4.71 -1.41 15.29
CA ASP A 110 5.63 -0.51 15.99
C ASP A 110 7.09 -0.89 15.78
N GLY A 111 7.40 -2.19 15.76
CA GLY A 111 8.74 -2.69 15.50
C GLY A 111 9.27 -2.28 14.13
N LYS A 112 8.46 -2.40 13.07
CA LYS A 112 8.87 -2.01 11.71
C LYS A 112 9.03 -0.49 11.59
N LEU A 113 8.17 0.28 12.24
CA LEU A 113 8.26 1.75 12.27
C LEU A 113 9.52 2.22 13.00
N ALA A 114 9.84 1.61 14.15
CA ALA A 114 11.05 1.87 14.91
C ALA A 114 12.32 1.50 14.12
N GLU A 115 12.32 0.36 13.44
CA GLU A 115 13.41 -0.08 12.56
C GLU A 115 13.69 0.96 11.46
N ILE A 116 12.63 1.42 10.77
CA ILE A 116 12.77 2.43 9.71
C ILE A 116 13.32 3.74 10.28
N ALA A 117 12.80 4.20 11.42
CA ALA A 117 13.26 5.43 12.06
C ALA A 117 14.76 5.34 12.44
N ALA A 118 15.18 4.28 13.11
CA ALA A 118 16.57 4.06 13.49
C ALA A 118 17.50 3.95 12.27
N ALA A 119 17.11 3.20 11.23
CA ALA A 119 17.93 3.01 10.03
C ALA A 119 18.12 4.30 9.20
N THR A 120 17.30 5.32 9.44
CA THR A 120 17.29 6.58 8.69
C THR A 120 17.70 7.81 9.51
N GLU A 121 17.98 7.64 10.81
CA GLU A 121 18.31 8.72 11.75
C GLU A 121 19.50 9.58 11.25
N GLY A 122 20.57 8.93 10.78
CA GLY A 122 21.73 9.61 10.17
C GLY A 122 21.51 10.12 8.74
N GLY A 123 20.26 10.22 8.26
CA GLY A 123 19.92 10.68 6.90
C GLY A 123 20.20 9.67 5.78
N ASN A 124 20.55 8.44 6.15
CA ASN A 124 20.74 7.32 5.24
C ASN A 124 19.42 6.87 4.59
N LYS A 125 19.52 6.27 3.40
CA LYS A 125 18.39 5.58 2.77
C LYS A 125 18.24 4.20 3.39
N HIS A 126 17.00 3.78 3.61
CA HIS A 126 16.67 2.45 4.08
C HIS A 126 15.68 1.78 3.10
N PHE A 127 15.70 0.45 3.06
CA PHE A 127 14.90 -0.35 2.13
C PHE A 127 14.03 -1.36 2.86
N PRO A 128 13.01 -0.93 3.63
CA PRO A 128 12.19 -1.87 4.37
C PRO A 128 11.38 -2.75 3.42
N GLU A 129 11.30 -4.03 3.75
CA GLU A 129 10.50 -5.01 3.04
C GLU A 129 9.21 -5.31 3.79
N PHE A 130 8.13 -5.44 3.04
CA PHE A 130 6.82 -5.78 3.53
C PHE A 130 6.26 -6.95 2.74
N GLU A 131 5.49 -7.78 3.43
CA GLU A 131 4.74 -8.86 2.81
C GLU A 131 3.24 -8.62 2.98
N VAL A 132 2.47 -8.99 1.97
CA VAL A 132 1.01 -8.93 1.99
C VAL A 132 0.45 -10.17 1.33
N THR A 133 -0.60 -10.70 1.95
CA THR A 133 -1.39 -11.78 1.37
C THR A 133 -2.66 -11.23 0.75
N VAL A 134 -2.97 -11.69 -0.46
CA VAL A 134 -4.25 -11.49 -1.11
C VAL A 134 -5.08 -12.75 -0.91
N GLN A 135 -6.26 -12.60 -0.32
CA GLN A 135 -7.17 -13.70 -0.01
C GLN A 135 -8.51 -13.52 -0.73
N ASP A 136 -9.24 -14.61 -0.93
CA ASP A 136 -10.62 -14.56 -1.40
C ASP A 136 -11.63 -14.37 -0.25
N LYS A 137 -12.93 -14.49 -0.55
CA LYS A 137 -14.00 -14.36 0.45
C LYS A 137 -14.00 -15.48 1.51
N GLY A 138 -13.43 -16.64 1.20
CA GLY A 138 -13.30 -17.77 2.12
C GLY A 138 -12.05 -17.70 2.99
N GLY A 139 -11.21 -16.67 2.81
CA GLY A 139 -9.91 -16.55 3.48
C GLY A 139 -8.82 -17.41 2.83
N GLU A 140 -9.07 -18.00 1.66
CA GLU A 140 -8.05 -18.77 0.97
C GLU A 140 -7.00 -17.86 0.34
N LEU A 141 -5.73 -18.27 0.46
CA LEU A 141 -4.61 -17.55 -0.12
C LEU A 141 -4.62 -17.64 -1.67
N VAL A 142 -4.69 -16.48 -2.32
CA VAL A 142 -4.71 -16.34 -3.77
C VAL A 142 -3.35 -15.89 -4.30
N ALA A 143 -2.73 -14.91 -3.62
CA ALA A 143 -1.40 -14.43 -3.98
C ALA A 143 -0.64 -13.93 -2.75
N GLN A 144 0.68 -13.95 -2.83
CA GLN A 144 1.58 -13.37 -1.85
C GLN A 144 2.42 -12.30 -2.55
N VAL A 145 2.47 -11.10 -1.97
CA VAL A 145 3.16 -9.95 -2.54
C VAL A 145 4.23 -9.48 -1.59
N LYS A 146 5.45 -9.32 -2.09
CA LYS A 146 6.53 -8.66 -1.37
C LYS A 146 6.78 -7.28 -1.97
N ARG A 147 6.98 -6.28 -1.12
CA ARG A 147 7.22 -4.88 -1.47
C ARG A 147 8.46 -4.38 -0.77
N THR A 148 9.43 -3.88 -1.52
CA THR A 148 10.59 -3.18 -1.01
C THR A 148 10.39 -1.69 -1.25
N LEU A 149 10.37 -0.91 -0.19
CA LEU A 149 10.21 0.55 -0.30
C LEU A 149 11.56 1.26 -0.25
N TYR A 150 11.68 2.41 -0.88
CA TYR A 150 12.70 3.40 -0.59
C TYR A 150 12.17 4.31 0.52
N VAL A 151 12.92 4.42 1.62
CA VAL A 151 12.59 5.35 2.70
C VAL A 151 13.83 6.17 3.06
N ARG A 152 13.69 7.50 3.11
CA ARG A 152 14.78 8.39 3.53
C ARG A 152 14.24 9.68 4.13
N ALA A 153 14.83 10.16 5.22
CA ALA A 153 14.52 11.47 5.77
C ALA A 153 14.74 12.58 4.72
N LYS A 154 13.84 13.57 4.67
CA LYS A 154 14.02 14.76 3.82
C LYS A 154 15.19 15.60 4.32
N PRO A 155 15.86 16.40 3.45
CA PRO A 155 17.05 17.17 3.82
C PRO A 155 16.86 18.02 5.09
N GLU A 156 15.70 18.66 5.26
CA GLU A 156 15.39 19.46 6.46
C GLU A 156 15.31 18.66 7.78
N HIS A 157 15.26 17.32 7.69
CA HIS A 157 15.17 16.40 8.82
C HIS A 157 16.36 15.43 8.91
N ARG A 158 17.39 15.63 8.09
CA ARG A 158 18.66 14.89 8.25
C ARG A 158 19.45 15.60 9.33
N GLY A 159 19.89 14.88 10.37
CA GLY A 159 20.89 15.39 11.30
C GLY A 159 22.11 15.86 10.48
N GLY A 160 22.52 17.11 10.71
CA GLY A 160 23.71 17.69 10.07
C GLY A 160 24.98 16.99 10.51
#